data_AF-A0A916XFN1-F1
#
_entry.id   AF-A0A916XFN1-F1
#
_cell.length_a   1.000
_cell.length_b   1.000
_cell.length_c   1.000
_cell.angle_alpha   90.00
_cell.angle_beta   90.00
_cell.angle_gamma   90.00
#
_symmetry.space_group_name_H-M   'P 1'
#
loop_
_entity.id
_entity.type
_entity.pdbx_description
1 polymer ?
#
loop_
_entity_poly.entity_id
_entity_poly.type
_entity_poly.pdbx_seq_one_letter_code
_entity_poly.pdbx_strand_id
1 'polypeptide(L)'
;MPWITASGELYASSVQLTADFVDRDDGTRFARRDGADYAEALANLLPQGVAWSRDPDSVLMQLIAGLAQTWGLVDDRAADLLQVEADPRTTLELLDDWERAYGLPDPCLAEPQGVADRQQALVTHMTFVGRQDRGFFVGLAASLGYAIEIKEYSPFMCGISRVGDTRPTGTDGEQFRWEIGPPEMRFFWTVRVGATRLTWFRVGGGGGHVGIDPHLRIALATDLECMLRRWKPAQTDLVFDYSGLGPPDPMAGTP
;
A
#
# COMPACT_ATOMS: atom_id res chain seq x y z
N MET A 1 -46.21 -64.27 -38.58
CA MET A 1 -46.55 -63.78 -37.22
C MET A 1 -45.79 -64.63 -36.21
N PRO A 2 -45.12 -64.09 -35.18
CA PRO A 2 -44.64 -62.71 -34.91
C PRO A 2 -43.10 -62.65 -34.70
N TRP A 3 -42.36 -61.69 -35.28
CA TRP A 3 -41.74 -60.50 -34.66
C TRP A 3 -41.32 -60.59 -33.18
N ILE A 4 -40.02 -60.39 -32.90
CA ILE A 4 -39.47 -59.85 -31.63
C ILE A 4 -38.41 -58.81 -31.99
N THR A 5 -38.49 -57.70 -31.27
CA THR A 5 -37.99 -56.36 -31.51
C THR A 5 -36.51 -56.16 -31.22
N ALA A 6 -35.89 -55.31 -32.04
CA ALA A 6 -34.62 -54.66 -31.76
C ALA A 6 -34.80 -53.48 -30.79
N SER A 7 -33.97 -53.45 -29.75
CA SER A 7 -33.60 -52.26 -28.96
C SER A 7 -32.28 -52.67 -28.29
N GLY A 8 -31.11 -52.12 -28.57
CA GLY A 8 -30.81 -50.70 -28.67
C GLY A 8 -29.93 -50.33 -27.48
N GLU A 9 -28.76 -50.95 -27.36
CA GLU A 9 -27.74 -50.54 -26.37
C GLU A 9 -26.72 -49.66 -27.08
N LEU A 10 -26.87 -48.36 -26.87
CA LEU A 10 -25.92 -47.32 -27.23
C LEU A 10 -24.64 -47.52 -26.44
N TYR A 11 -23.60 -48.08 -27.08
CA TYR A 11 -22.23 -47.92 -26.60
C TYR A 11 -21.79 -46.48 -26.92
N ALA A 12 -22.12 -45.56 -26.02
CA ALA A 12 -21.45 -44.27 -25.96
C ALA A 12 -20.04 -44.53 -25.42
N SER A 13 -19.05 -44.64 -26.31
CA SER A 13 -17.65 -44.58 -25.89
C SER A 13 -17.37 -43.15 -25.45
N SER A 14 -17.48 -42.89 -24.15
CA SER A 14 -16.85 -41.73 -23.54
C SER A 14 -15.34 -41.91 -23.69
N VAL A 15 -14.75 -41.27 -24.68
CA VAL A 15 -13.31 -41.04 -24.73
C VAL A 15 -13.02 -40.11 -23.55
N GLN A 16 -12.63 -40.71 -22.43
CA GLN A 16 -12.04 -39.95 -21.33
C GLN A 16 -10.70 -39.43 -21.85
N LEU A 17 -10.67 -38.13 -22.17
CA LEU A 17 -9.44 -37.35 -22.28
C LEU A 17 -8.83 -37.26 -20.88
N THR A 18 -8.19 -38.33 -20.43
CA THR A 18 -7.16 -38.25 -19.39
C THR A 18 -5.84 -37.99 -20.11
N ALA A 19 -5.69 -36.77 -20.63
CA ALA A 19 -4.37 -36.17 -20.59
C ALA A 19 -4.20 -35.84 -19.11
N ASP A 20 -3.37 -36.62 -18.42
CA ASP A 20 -2.88 -36.25 -17.10
C ASP A 20 -2.01 -35.01 -17.29
N PHE A 21 -2.66 -33.86 -17.50
CA PHE A 21 -2.08 -32.56 -17.29
C PHE A 21 -1.74 -32.54 -15.81
N VAL A 22 -0.50 -32.89 -15.48
CA VAL A 22 0.04 -32.76 -14.14
C VAL A 22 0.14 -31.26 -13.92
N ASP A 23 -0.97 -30.66 -13.47
CA ASP A 23 -0.93 -29.38 -12.81
C ASP A 23 0.01 -29.60 -11.64
N ARG A 24 1.24 -29.13 -11.78
CA ARG A 24 2.17 -29.03 -10.66
C ARG A 24 1.60 -27.95 -9.76
N ASP A 25 0.56 -28.30 -9.01
CA ASP A 25 0.03 -27.51 -7.92
C ASP A 25 1.09 -27.57 -6.82
N ASP A 26 2.09 -26.71 -6.96
CA ASP A 26 3.13 -26.41 -5.99
C ASP A 26 2.55 -25.68 -4.76
N GLY A 27 1.22 -25.58 -4.66
CA GLY A 27 0.51 -24.84 -3.64
C GLY A 27 0.63 -23.33 -3.82
N THR A 28 1.21 -22.86 -4.93
CA THR A 28 1.21 -21.44 -5.26
C THR A 28 -0.12 -21.07 -5.92
N ARG A 29 -0.62 -19.87 -5.60
CA ARG A 29 -1.87 -19.36 -6.17
C ARG A 29 -1.84 -19.24 -7.71
N PHE A 30 -0.65 -19.31 -8.32
CA PHE A 30 -0.45 -19.04 -9.73
C PHE A 30 0.33 -20.19 -10.37
N ALA A 31 -0.36 -21.00 -11.18
CA ALA A 31 0.24 -22.12 -11.90
C ALA A 31 1.35 -21.64 -12.85
N ARG A 32 2.52 -22.29 -12.78
CA ARG A 32 3.63 -22.12 -13.73
C ARG A 32 3.71 -23.35 -14.62
N ARG A 33 3.82 -23.13 -15.93
CA ARG A 33 3.94 -24.17 -16.96
C ARG A 33 5.26 -24.05 -17.68
N ASP A 34 5.98 -25.16 -17.76
CA ASP A 34 7.25 -25.18 -18.49
C ASP A 34 7.03 -25.34 -20.01
N GLY A 35 8.10 -25.20 -20.79
CA GLY A 35 8.01 -25.34 -22.23
C GLY A 35 7.60 -26.75 -22.69
N ALA A 36 7.81 -27.79 -21.88
CA ALA A 36 7.40 -29.16 -22.20
C ALA A 36 5.89 -29.33 -22.02
N ASP A 37 5.31 -28.76 -20.96
CA ASP A 37 3.86 -28.73 -20.73
C ASP A 37 3.14 -28.07 -21.92
N TYR A 38 3.69 -26.95 -22.42
CA TYR A 38 3.19 -26.28 -23.61
C TYR A 38 3.41 -27.09 -24.90
N ALA A 39 4.50 -27.84 -25.01
CA ALA A 39 4.76 -28.70 -26.17
C ALA A 39 3.75 -29.86 -26.24
N GLU A 40 3.45 -30.46 -25.09
CA GLU A 40 2.43 -31.50 -24.97
C GLU A 40 1.04 -30.96 -25.32
N ALA A 41 0.67 -29.79 -24.77
CA ALA A 41 -0.59 -29.13 -25.09
C ALA A 41 -0.72 -28.83 -26.59
N LEU A 42 0.33 -28.27 -27.20
CA LEU A 42 0.34 -27.97 -28.63
C LEU A 42 0.27 -29.24 -29.48
N ALA A 43 0.98 -30.30 -29.06
CA ALA A 43 0.89 -31.60 -29.69
C ALA A 43 -0.58 -32.09 -29.63
N ASN A 44 -1.23 -32.08 -28.48
CA ASN A 44 -2.61 -32.57 -28.32
C ASN A 44 -3.65 -31.82 -29.17
N LEU A 45 -3.38 -30.56 -29.55
CA LEU A 45 -4.24 -29.78 -30.45
C LEU A 45 -4.11 -30.19 -31.93
N LEU A 46 -3.06 -30.91 -32.31
CA LEU A 46 -2.89 -31.41 -33.68
C LEU A 46 -3.82 -32.59 -33.97
N PRO A 47 -4.34 -32.71 -35.21
CA PRO A 47 -5.13 -33.87 -35.61
C PRO A 47 -4.35 -35.19 -35.43
N GLN A 48 -5.08 -36.29 -35.25
CA GLN A 48 -4.47 -37.62 -35.19
C GLN A 48 -4.28 -38.19 -36.59
N GLY A 49 -3.20 -38.96 -36.82
CA GLY A 49 -2.95 -39.69 -38.06
C GLY A 49 -1.48 -39.76 -38.46
N VAL A 50 -1.18 -40.47 -39.55
CA VAL A 50 0.19 -40.74 -40.02
C VAL A 50 0.98 -39.47 -40.40
N ALA A 51 0.29 -38.39 -40.77
CA ALA A 51 0.91 -37.10 -41.06
C ALA A 51 1.37 -36.36 -39.79
N TRP A 52 0.84 -36.74 -38.62
CA TRP A 52 1.05 -36.06 -37.33
C TRP A 52 1.69 -37.04 -36.34
N SER A 53 2.91 -37.49 -36.67
CA SER A 53 3.68 -38.39 -35.80
C SER A 53 3.86 -37.80 -34.41
N ARG A 54 3.70 -38.63 -33.37
CA ARG A 54 3.97 -38.31 -31.97
C ARG A 54 5.37 -38.71 -31.51
N ASP A 55 6.20 -39.16 -32.45
CA ASP A 55 7.59 -39.49 -32.17
C ASP A 55 8.37 -38.23 -31.76
N PRO A 56 8.97 -38.17 -30.56
CA PRO A 56 9.73 -37.01 -30.09
C PRO A 56 10.91 -36.65 -30.99
N ASP A 57 11.46 -37.63 -31.74
CA ASP A 57 12.59 -37.39 -32.66
C ASP A 57 12.14 -36.89 -34.04
N SER A 58 10.83 -36.79 -34.28
CA SER A 58 10.32 -36.24 -35.54
C SER A 58 10.58 -34.73 -35.67
N VAL A 59 10.85 -34.27 -36.90
CA VAL A 59 11.03 -32.84 -37.21
C VAL A 59 9.83 -32.00 -36.73
N LEU A 60 8.62 -32.55 -36.80
CA LEU A 60 7.40 -31.92 -36.32
C LEU A 60 7.45 -31.72 -34.79
N MET A 61 7.75 -32.75 -34.01
CA MET A 61 7.79 -32.64 -32.55
C MET A 61 8.98 -31.78 -32.07
N GLN A 62 10.12 -31.82 -32.75
CA GLN A 62 11.24 -30.91 -32.47
C GLN A 62 10.87 -29.44 -32.75
N LEU A 63 10.14 -29.17 -33.83
CA LEU A 63 9.62 -27.83 -34.12
C LEU A 63 8.62 -27.37 -33.05
N ILE A 64 7.69 -28.23 -32.66
CA ILE A 64 6.71 -27.95 -31.60
C ILE A 64 7.41 -27.66 -30.28
N ALA A 65 8.36 -28.51 -29.87
CA ALA A 65 9.15 -28.31 -28.68
C ALA A 65 9.90 -26.97 -28.71
N GLY A 66 10.55 -26.64 -29.84
CA GLY A 66 11.24 -25.37 -30.03
C GLY A 66 10.32 -24.16 -29.92
N LEU A 67 9.13 -24.21 -30.53
CA LEU A 67 8.13 -23.14 -30.43
C LEU A 67 7.58 -23.01 -29.00
N ALA A 68 7.34 -24.13 -28.33
CA ALA A 68 6.77 -24.19 -27.00
C ALA A 68 7.70 -23.63 -25.91
N GLN A 69 9.03 -23.70 -26.08
CA GLN A 69 9.97 -23.13 -25.10
C GLN A 69 9.76 -21.64 -24.86
N THR A 70 9.38 -20.88 -25.90
CA THR A 70 9.12 -19.44 -25.74
C THR A 70 7.92 -19.17 -24.82
N TRP A 71 6.92 -20.05 -24.83
CA TRP A 71 5.75 -19.93 -23.97
C TRP A 71 6.05 -20.22 -22.51
N GLY A 72 6.92 -21.20 -22.22
CA GLY A 72 7.40 -21.43 -20.85
C GLY A 72 8.11 -20.20 -20.26
N LEU A 73 8.98 -19.56 -21.04
CA LEU A 73 9.66 -18.32 -20.62
C LEU A 73 8.67 -17.17 -20.37
N VAL A 74 7.63 -17.04 -21.20
CA VAL A 74 6.60 -16.01 -21.04
C VAL A 74 5.73 -16.30 -19.82
N ASP A 75 5.35 -17.55 -19.59
CA ASP A 75 4.54 -17.98 -18.45
C ASP A 75 5.27 -17.77 -17.13
N ASP A 76 6.55 -18.15 -17.06
CA ASP A 76 7.40 -17.89 -15.90
C ASP A 76 7.49 -16.39 -15.60
N ARG A 77 7.68 -15.57 -16.63
CA ARG A 77 7.74 -14.12 -16.46
C ARG A 77 6.39 -13.54 -16.03
N ALA A 78 5.28 -14.04 -16.57
CA ALA A 78 3.95 -13.62 -16.17
C ALA A 78 3.67 -14.00 -14.72
N ALA A 79 4.11 -15.17 -14.28
CA ALA A 79 4.00 -15.61 -12.90
C ALA A 79 4.83 -14.72 -11.95
N ASP A 80 6.05 -14.34 -12.31
CA ASP A 80 6.87 -13.39 -11.53
C ASP A 80 6.15 -12.05 -11.33
N LEU A 81 5.55 -11.51 -12.40
CA LEU A 81 4.80 -10.25 -12.33
C LEU A 81 3.60 -10.34 -11.38
N LEU A 82 2.89 -11.47 -11.38
CA LEU A 82 1.71 -11.68 -10.53
C LEU A 82 2.07 -12.03 -9.08
N GLN A 83 3.18 -12.73 -8.86
CA GLN A 83 3.60 -13.21 -7.54
C GLN A 83 4.41 -12.17 -6.78
N VAL A 84 5.30 -11.45 -7.45
CA VAL A 84 6.29 -10.57 -6.81
C VAL A 84 5.98 -9.10 -7.07
N GLU A 85 5.73 -8.73 -8.32
CA GLU A 85 5.60 -7.32 -8.71
C GLU A 85 4.21 -6.73 -8.47
N ALA A 86 3.19 -7.59 -8.37
CA ALA A 86 1.82 -7.18 -8.03
C ALA A 86 1.64 -6.81 -6.55
N ASP A 87 2.52 -7.27 -5.65
CA ASP A 87 2.47 -6.88 -4.23
C ASP A 87 3.42 -5.69 -3.98
N PRO A 88 2.91 -4.53 -3.53
CA PRO A 88 3.72 -3.34 -3.23
C PRO A 88 4.77 -3.56 -2.13
N ARG A 89 4.67 -4.65 -1.35
CA ARG A 89 5.65 -5.00 -0.31
C ARG A 89 6.90 -5.67 -0.86
N THR A 90 6.81 -6.25 -2.06
CA THR A 90 7.89 -7.07 -2.64
C THR A 90 8.32 -6.62 -4.03
N THR A 91 7.55 -5.75 -4.69
CA THR A 91 7.86 -5.20 -6.01
C THR A 91 9.24 -4.54 -6.06
N LEU A 92 9.98 -4.82 -7.12
CA LEU A 92 11.29 -4.23 -7.39
C LEU A 92 11.28 -3.52 -8.75
N GLU A 93 10.82 -4.21 -9.78
CA GLU A 93 10.80 -3.67 -11.15
C GLU A 93 9.67 -2.68 -11.35
N LEU A 94 8.48 -2.95 -10.78
CA LEU A 94 7.31 -2.06 -10.91
C LEU A 94 7.24 -0.99 -9.82
N LEU A 95 8.25 -0.87 -8.96
CA LEU A 95 8.22 0.06 -7.83
C LEU A 95 8.00 1.52 -8.27
N ASP A 96 8.70 1.96 -9.32
CA ASP A 96 8.55 3.32 -9.86
C ASP A 96 7.14 3.55 -10.47
N ASP A 97 6.53 2.51 -11.03
CA ASP A 97 5.17 2.59 -11.58
C ASP A 97 4.12 2.67 -10.47
N TRP A 98 4.30 1.91 -9.39
CA TRP A 98 3.49 1.99 -8.18
C TRP A 98 3.56 3.38 -7.54
N GLU A 99 4.77 3.91 -7.36
CA GLU A 99 4.96 5.24 -6.77
C GLU A 99 4.30 6.33 -7.62
N ARG A 100 4.45 6.27 -8.95
CA ARG A 100 3.77 7.18 -9.86
C ARG A 100 2.24 7.07 -9.74
N ALA A 101 1.69 5.87 -9.62
CA ALA A 101 0.25 5.66 -9.48
C ALA A 101 -0.31 6.24 -8.17
N TYR A 102 0.46 6.21 -7.08
CA TYR A 102 0.06 6.73 -5.78
C TYR A 102 0.54 8.16 -5.49
N GLY A 103 1.24 8.80 -6.43
CA GLY A 103 1.73 10.17 -6.31
C GLY A 103 2.89 10.33 -5.32
N LEU A 104 3.73 9.31 -5.20
CA LEU A 104 5.00 9.35 -4.47
C LEU A 104 6.15 9.77 -5.39
N PRO A 105 7.20 10.43 -4.86
CA PRO A 105 7.41 10.80 -3.46
C PRO A 105 6.47 11.92 -2.99
N ASP A 106 6.05 11.86 -1.72
CA ASP A 106 5.16 12.89 -1.15
C ASP A 106 5.92 14.21 -0.95
N PRO A 107 5.45 15.33 -1.50
CA PRO A 107 6.14 16.62 -1.38
C PRO A 107 6.25 17.14 0.06
N CYS A 108 5.41 16.65 0.97
CA CYS A 108 5.43 17.02 2.38
C CYS A 108 6.46 16.23 3.20
N LEU A 109 6.91 15.08 2.71
CA LEU A 109 7.77 14.16 3.46
C LEU A 109 9.16 14.08 2.82
N ALA A 110 10.14 13.70 3.63
CA ALA A 110 11.48 13.44 3.12
C ALA A 110 11.46 12.20 2.22
N GLU A 111 12.15 12.27 1.08
CA GLU A 111 12.21 11.18 0.12
C GLU A 111 12.99 9.98 0.69
N PRO A 112 12.37 8.78 0.73
CA PRO A 112 13.04 7.57 1.19
C PRO A 112 14.19 7.19 0.23
N GLN A 113 15.34 6.83 0.80
CA GLN A 113 16.56 6.58 0.02
C GLN A 113 16.77 5.10 -0.34
N GLY A 114 16.18 4.17 0.42
CA GLY A 114 16.30 2.72 0.21
C GLY A 114 15.05 2.10 -0.41
N VAL A 115 15.20 1.00 -1.15
CA VAL A 115 14.09 0.24 -1.75
C VAL A 115 13.09 -0.24 -0.68
N ALA A 116 13.58 -0.76 0.44
CA ALA A 116 12.72 -1.21 1.53
C ALA A 116 11.94 -0.06 2.18
N ASP A 117 12.57 1.12 2.35
CA ASP A 117 11.90 2.30 2.89
C ASP A 117 10.84 2.84 1.93
N ARG A 118 11.13 2.81 0.62
CA ARG A 118 10.21 3.16 -0.46
C ARG A 118 8.98 2.24 -0.47
N GLN A 119 9.18 0.93 -0.42
CA GLN A 119 8.09 -0.05 -0.29
C GLN A 119 7.25 0.19 0.96
N GLN A 120 7.87 0.45 2.10
CA GLN A 120 7.15 0.74 3.34
C GLN A 120 6.35 2.04 3.26
N ALA A 121 6.91 3.09 2.64
CA ALA A 121 6.22 4.36 2.42
C ALA A 121 5.01 4.18 1.49
N LEU A 122 5.18 3.43 0.40
CA LEU A 122 4.11 3.05 -0.53
C LEU A 122 2.99 2.30 0.18
N VAL A 123 3.31 1.23 0.91
CA VAL A 123 2.32 0.42 1.63
C VAL A 123 1.59 1.25 2.68
N THR A 124 2.31 2.10 3.42
CA THR A 124 1.72 3.01 4.41
C THR A 124 0.76 3.97 3.75
N HIS A 125 1.13 4.56 2.61
CA HIS A 125 0.28 5.48 1.86
C HIS A 125 -0.96 4.78 1.26
N MET A 126 -0.79 3.57 0.72
CA MET A 126 -1.89 2.76 0.16
C MET A 126 -2.90 2.33 1.21
N THR A 127 -2.42 1.97 2.41
CA THR A 127 -3.27 1.49 3.51
C THR A 127 -3.78 2.63 4.40
N PHE A 128 -3.38 3.87 4.11
CA PHE A 128 -3.76 5.02 4.91
C PHE A 128 -5.27 5.29 4.82
N VAL A 129 -5.95 5.19 5.96
CA VAL A 129 -7.37 5.53 6.08
C VAL A 129 -7.48 6.90 6.74
N GLY A 130 -7.87 7.89 5.94
CA GLY A 130 -8.11 9.25 6.44
C GLY A 130 -9.34 9.34 7.34
N ARG A 131 -9.26 10.15 8.39
CA ARG A 131 -10.39 10.54 9.24
C ARG A 131 -10.40 12.05 9.48
N GLN A 132 -11.50 12.56 10.02
CA GLN A 132 -11.70 13.99 10.29
C GLN A 132 -12.04 14.21 11.76
N ASP A 133 -11.23 13.63 12.64
CA ASP A 133 -11.33 13.80 14.09
C ASP A 133 -9.97 14.18 14.68
N ARG A 134 -10.00 14.78 15.87
CA ARG A 134 -8.80 15.24 16.56
C ARG A 134 -7.79 14.12 16.82
N GLY A 135 -8.28 12.97 17.25
CA GLY A 135 -7.43 11.81 17.58
C GLY A 135 -6.65 11.32 16.37
N PHE A 136 -7.26 11.35 15.19
CA PHE A 136 -6.58 11.05 13.94
C PHE A 136 -5.42 12.01 13.65
N PHE A 137 -5.62 13.33 13.76
CA PHE A 137 -4.56 14.30 13.49
C PHE A 137 -3.44 14.27 14.54
N VAL A 138 -3.79 14.02 15.81
CA VAL A 138 -2.80 13.79 16.88
C VAL A 138 -1.99 12.52 16.59
N GLY A 139 -2.64 11.44 16.17
CA GLY A 139 -1.97 10.19 15.77
C GLY A 139 -1.07 10.37 14.54
N LEU A 140 -1.51 11.14 13.54
CA LEU A 140 -0.72 11.49 12.37
C LEU A 140 0.53 12.30 12.74
N ALA A 141 0.39 13.27 13.64
CA ALA A 141 1.54 14.03 14.14
C ALA A 141 2.51 13.13 14.92
N ALA A 142 1.98 12.21 15.73
CA ALA A 142 2.79 11.27 16.50
C ALA A 142 3.58 10.31 15.59
N SER A 143 3.03 9.86 14.46
CA SER A 143 3.79 9.03 13.51
C SER A 143 4.95 9.78 12.83
N LEU A 144 4.85 11.11 12.73
CA LEU A 144 5.93 11.99 12.28
C LEU A 144 6.91 12.39 13.41
N GLY A 145 6.62 11.99 14.66
CA GLY A 145 7.44 12.28 15.84
C GLY A 145 7.12 13.60 16.55
N TYR A 146 5.94 14.19 16.30
CA TYR A 146 5.49 15.41 16.96
C TYR A 146 4.41 15.12 18.00
N ALA A 147 4.52 15.76 19.16
CA ALA A 147 3.43 15.86 20.13
C ALA A 147 2.69 17.17 19.89
N ILE A 148 1.40 17.08 19.53
CA ILE A 148 0.55 18.25 19.26
C ILE A 148 -0.71 18.23 20.13
N GLU A 149 -1.23 19.41 20.38
CA GLU A 149 -2.56 19.64 20.92
C GLU A 149 -3.36 20.45 19.90
N ILE A 150 -4.59 20.03 19.61
CA ILE A 150 -5.47 20.73 18.68
C ILE A 150 -6.62 21.34 19.46
N LYS A 151 -6.77 22.66 19.32
CA LYS A 151 -7.86 23.43 19.90
C LYS A 151 -8.85 23.83 18.82
N GLU A 152 -10.08 23.37 18.97
CA GLU A 152 -11.20 23.72 18.10
C GLU A 152 -12.06 24.78 18.78
N TYR A 153 -12.43 25.83 18.05
CA TYR A 153 -13.23 26.91 18.58
C TYR A 153 -14.70 26.75 18.23
N SER A 154 -15.58 27.12 19.16
CA SER A 154 -17.02 27.18 18.91
C SER A 154 -17.60 28.47 19.51
N PRO A 155 -18.31 29.30 18.73
CA PRO A 155 -18.90 30.53 19.26
C PRO A 155 -20.07 30.21 20.19
N PHE A 156 -20.41 31.17 21.04
CA PHE A 156 -21.64 31.09 21.84
C PHE A 156 -22.88 31.03 20.93
N MET A 157 -23.76 30.04 21.14
CA MET A 157 -24.99 29.86 20.37
C MET A 157 -26.20 29.87 21.30
N CYS A 158 -27.12 30.84 21.09
CA CYS A 158 -28.37 30.91 21.84
C CYS A 158 -29.18 29.61 21.68
N GLY A 159 -29.65 29.03 22.79
CA GLY A 159 -30.40 27.77 22.79
C GLY A 159 -29.53 26.50 22.85
N ILE A 160 -28.21 26.61 22.66
CA ILE A 160 -27.25 25.49 22.80
C ILE A 160 -26.29 25.77 23.97
N SER A 161 -25.74 26.99 24.03
CA SER A 161 -24.80 27.44 25.06
C SER A 161 -25.53 28.00 26.27
N ARG A 162 -24.94 27.83 27.47
CA ARG A 162 -25.47 28.34 28.73
C ARG A 162 -24.46 29.25 29.40
N VAL A 163 -24.90 30.47 29.77
CA VAL A 163 -24.07 31.40 30.53
C VAL A 163 -23.75 30.80 31.91
N GLY A 164 -22.48 30.84 32.31
CA GLY A 164 -22.01 30.31 33.59
C GLY A 164 -21.86 28.79 33.65
N ASP A 165 -22.02 28.06 32.55
CA ASP A 165 -21.70 26.64 32.50
C ASP A 165 -20.18 26.47 32.29
N THR A 166 -19.47 26.12 33.36
CA THR A 166 -18.02 25.91 33.40
C THR A 166 -17.62 24.45 33.25
N ARG A 167 -18.55 23.57 32.86
CA ARG A 167 -18.25 22.15 32.74
C ARG A 167 -17.33 21.93 31.54
N PRO A 168 -16.18 21.24 31.71
CA PRO A 168 -15.36 20.84 30.59
C PRO A 168 -16.18 19.86 29.73
N THR A 169 -16.13 20.06 28.42
CA THR A 169 -17.10 19.43 27.51
C THR A 169 -16.44 18.73 26.33
N GLY A 170 -15.16 18.37 26.47
CA GLY A 170 -14.44 17.46 25.60
C GLY A 170 -14.08 16.15 26.32
N THR A 171 -13.71 15.13 25.55
CA THR A 171 -13.07 13.90 26.04
C THR A 171 -11.80 14.17 26.85
N ASP A 172 -11.20 15.35 26.67
CA ASP A 172 -9.89 15.71 27.23
C ASP A 172 -10.00 16.70 28.41
N GLY A 173 -11.20 16.88 28.99
CA GLY A 173 -11.38 17.46 30.34
C GLY A 173 -11.02 18.93 30.57
N GLU A 174 -10.42 19.64 29.60
CA GLU A 174 -9.83 20.97 29.86
C GLU A 174 -10.41 22.12 29.02
N GLN A 175 -11.35 21.86 28.12
CA GLN A 175 -11.86 22.88 27.19
C GLN A 175 -13.34 23.21 27.44
N PHE A 176 -13.63 24.51 27.53
CA PHE A 176 -14.99 25.03 27.54
C PHE A 176 -15.63 24.81 26.16
N ARG A 177 -16.91 24.37 26.11
CA ARG A 177 -17.60 24.11 24.83
C ARG A 177 -17.74 25.35 23.94
N TRP A 178 -17.62 26.56 24.48
CA TRP A 178 -17.80 27.79 23.71
C TRP A 178 -16.85 28.89 24.19
N GLU A 179 -16.37 29.71 23.27
CA GLU A 179 -15.59 30.92 23.56
C GLU A 179 -16.31 32.16 23.03
N ILE A 180 -16.04 33.31 23.65
CA ILE A 180 -16.54 34.60 23.19
C ILE A 180 -15.65 35.04 22.03
N GLY A 181 -16.25 35.16 20.84
CA GLY A 181 -15.55 35.58 19.65
C GLY A 181 -16.51 35.79 18.48
N PRO A 182 -15.99 36.31 17.36
CA PRO A 182 -16.78 36.51 16.16
C PRO A 182 -17.11 35.13 15.53
N PRO A 183 -18.22 34.99 14.79
CA PRO A 183 -18.71 33.69 14.34
C PRO A 183 -17.74 32.90 13.44
N GLU A 184 -16.79 33.59 12.81
CA GLU A 184 -15.75 33.03 11.94
C GLU A 184 -14.74 32.16 12.69
N MET A 185 -14.61 32.33 14.02
CA MET A 185 -13.68 31.52 14.85
C MET A 185 -13.90 30.01 14.68
N ARG A 186 -15.13 29.57 14.36
CA ARG A 186 -15.49 28.16 14.13
C ARG A 186 -14.71 27.49 13.01
N PHE A 187 -14.16 28.30 12.10
CA PHE A 187 -13.39 27.84 10.95
C PHE A 187 -11.90 27.80 11.25
N PHE A 188 -11.45 28.19 12.44
CA PHE A 188 -10.03 28.15 12.79
C PHE A 188 -9.77 27.03 13.78
N TRP A 189 -8.68 26.29 13.56
CA TRP A 189 -8.10 25.41 14.58
C TRP A 189 -6.72 25.92 14.95
N THR A 190 -6.43 25.94 16.25
CA THR A 190 -5.08 26.22 16.73
C THR A 190 -4.38 24.90 16.99
N VAL A 191 -3.30 24.65 16.27
CA VAL A 191 -2.45 23.48 16.46
C VAL A 191 -1.24 23.93 17.28
N ARG A 192 -1.20 23.51 18.54
CA ARG A 192 -0.08 23.77 19.41
C ARG A 192 0.93 22.65 19.30
N VAL A 193 2.17 22.98 18.96
CA VAL A 193 3.28 22.02 18.91
C VAL A 193 3.97 21.99 20.27
N GLY A 194 3.88 20.86 20.98
CA GLY A 194 4.38 20.75 22.36
C GLY A 194 5.89 20.58 22.46
N ALA A 195 6.51 19.96 21.44
CA ALA A 195 7.94 19.64 21.43
C ALA A 195 8.53 19.80 20.03
N THR A 196 9.76 20.32 19.95
CA THR A 196 10.51 20.36 18.69
C THR A 196 10.99 18.96 18.30
N ARG A 197 10.85 18.57 17.04
CA ARG A 197 11.45 17.32 16.53
C ARG A 197 12.97 17.45 16.52
N LEU A 198 13.63 16.59 17.30
CA LEU A 198 15.08 16.43 17.31
C LEU A 198 15.44 15.22 16.45
N THR A 199 16.16 15.45 15.36
CA THR A 199 16.70 14.35 14.55
C THR A 199 18.19 14.24 14.81
N TRP A 200 18.57 13.18 15.52
CA TRP A 200 19.96 12.90 15.85
C TRP A 200 20.66 12.19 14.70
N PHE A 201 21.91 12.57 14.48
CA PHE A 201 22.80 11.80 13.62
C PHE A 201 22.98 10.39 14.20
N ARG A 202 22.85 9.37 13.34
CA ARG A 202 23.15 7.98 13.68
C ARG A 202 24.13 7.42 12.65
N VAL A 203 24.91 6.41 13.04
CA VAL A 203 25.80 5.68 12.12
C VAL A 203 25.16 4.33 11.81
N GLY A 204 24.96 4.06 10.52
CA GLY A 204 24.41 2.78 10.03
C GLY A 204 22.88 2.71 9.99
N GLY A 205 22.34 1.71 9.29
CA GLY A 205 20.90 1.42 9.22
C GLY A 205 20.04 2.60 8.71
N GLY A 206 20.50 3.30 7.68
CA GLY A 206 19.76 4.41 7.06
C GLY A 206 20.03 5.81 7.65
N GLY A 207 20.96 5.98 8.59
CA GLY A 207 21.28 7.28 9.18
C GLY A 207 22.68 7.78 8.85
N GLY A 208 22.76 9.04 8.40
CA GLY A 208 23.89 9.96 8.60
C GLY A 208 25.12 9.80 7.68
N HIS A 209 25.30 10.71 6.73
CA HIS A 209 26.54 10.90 5.99
C HIS A 209 27.52 11.78 6.79
N VAL A 210 28.65 11.19 7.19
CA VAL A 210 29.72 11.91 7.90
C VAL A 210 30.23 13.07 7.04
N GLY A 211 30.23 14.27 7.61
CA GLY A 211 30.69 15.49 6.93
C GLY A 211 29.62 16.22 6.09
N ILE A 212 28.42 15.66 5.96
CA ILE A 212 27.27 16.30 5.29
C ILE A 212 26.15 16.55 6.31
N ASP A 213 25.79 15.52 7.08
CA ASP A 213 24.69 15.60 8.03
C ASP A 213 25.16 16.16 9.39
N PRO A 214 24.48 17.18 9.95
CA PRO A 214 24.81 17.72 11.26
C PRO A 214 24.47 16.73 12.39
N HIS A 215 25.18 16.84 13.50
CA HIS A 215 25.00 15.95 14.67
C HIS A 215 23.59 15.99 15.27
N LEU A 216 22.91 17.14 15.15
CA LEU A 216 21.52 17.36 15.56
C LEU A 216 20.85 18.30 14.56
N ARG A 217 19.67 17.92 14.06
CA ARG A 217 18.77 18.82 13.33
C ARG A 217 17.60 19.23 14.22
N ILE A 218 17.44 20.54 14.36
CA ILE A 218 16.25 21.18 14.92
C ILE A 218 15.59 21.89 13.74
N ALA A 219 14.49 21.33 13.25
CA ALA A 219 13.77 21.88 12.12
C ALA A 219 12.43 22.49 12.57
N LEU A 220 11.98 23.53 11.86
CA LEU A 220 10.57 23.89 11.87
C LEU A 220 9.76 22.71 11.34
N ALA A 221 8.55 22.52 11.88
CA ALA A 221 7.68 21.38 11.59
C ALA A 221 7.01 21.54 10.20
N THR A 222 7.80 21.78 9.16
CA THR A 222 7.34 22.03 7.78
C THR A 222 6.65 20.82 7.17
N ASP A 223 7.10 19.62 7.52
CA ASP A 223 6.48 18.33 7.19
C ASP A 223 5.09 18.21 7.83
N LEU A 224 5.00 18.49 9.13
CA LEU A 224 3.74 18.51 9.88
C LEU A 224 2.76 19.54 9.33
N GLU A 225 3.23 20.77 9.08
CA GLU A 225 2.39 21.84 8.53
C GLU A 225 1.85 21.46 7.15
N CYS A 226 2.69 20.91 6.27
CA CYS A 226 2.30 20.49 4.94
C CYS A 226 1.24 19.38 5.00
N MET A 227 1.47 18.36 5.84
CA MET A 227 0.52 17.27 6.04
C MET A 227 -0.81 17.77 6.61
N LEU A 228 -0.79 18.52 7.70
CA LEU A 228 -2.03 19.02 8.29
C LEU A 228 -2.78 19.96 7.34
N ARG A 229 -2.09 20.80 6.57
CA ARG A 229 -2.74 21.66 5.57
C ARG A 229 -3.36 20.87 4.41
N ARG A 230 -2.78 19.72 4.04
CA ARG A 230 -3.32 18.84 2.99
C ARG A 230 -4.57 18.10 3.44
N TRP A 231 -4.62 17.66 4.71
CA TRP A 231 -5.69 16.80 5.23
C TRP A 231 -6.76 17.54 6.04
N LYS A 232 -6.56 18.82 6.38
CA LYS A 232 -7.56 19.64 7.08
C LYS A 232 -8.91 19.62 6.35
N PRO A 233 -10.04 19.74 7.08
CA PRO A 233 -11.32 20.00 6.44
C PRO A 233 -11.23 21.27 5.56
N ALA A 234 -11.88 21.26 4.40
CA ALA A 234 -11.78 22.36 3.43
C ALA A 234 -12.20 23.71 4.02
N GLN A 235 -13.19 23.72 4.91
CA GLN A 235 -13.72 24.90 5.58
C GLN A 235 -12.86 25.41 6.75
N THR A 236 -11.87 24.64 7.19
CA THR A 236 -11.08 24.96 8.38
C THR A 236 -9.73 25.51 7.97
N ASP A 237 -9.26 26.59 8.60
CA ASP A 237 -7.89 27.09 8.51
C ASP A 237 -7.10 26.83 9.79
N LEU A 238 -5.83 26.49 9.62
CA LEU A 238 -4.93 26.10 10.70
C LEU A 238 -4.03 27.28 11.08
N VAL A 239 -4.00 27.56 12.39
CA VAL A 239 -3.03 28.47 13.01
C VAL A 239 -2.07 27.61 13.82
N PHE A 240 -0.78 27.67 13.48
CA PHE A 240 0.25 26.95 14.21
C PHE A 240 0.77 27.80 15.36
N ASP A 241 0.67 27.28 16.57
CA ASP A 241 1.22 27.88 17.77
C ASP A 241 2.47 27.11 18.22
N TYR A 242 3.61 27.78 18.12
CA TYR A 242 4.92 27.31 18.57
C TYR A 242 5.30 27.89 19.95
N SER A 243 4.35 28.50 20.66
CA SER A 243 4.60 29.08 21.97
C SER A 243 4.77 28.01 23.06
N GLY A 244 5.79 28.22 23.91
CA GLY A 244 6.08 27.31 25.01
C GLY A 244 6.60 25.94 24.58
N LEU A 245 7.30 25.87 23.43
CA LEU A 245 8.09 24.68 23.07
C LEU A 245 9.02 24.33 24.22
N GLY A 246 8.73 23.22 24.90
CA GLY A 246 9.65 22.65 25.87
C GLY A 246 10.80 21.97 25.12
N PRO A 247 12.05 22.09 25.58
CA PRO A 247 13.10 21.23 25.07
C PRO A 247 12.69 19.78 25.36
N PRO A 248 12.63 18.89 24.36
CA PRO A 248 12.65 17.46 24.62
C PRO A 248 13.91 17.13 25.43
N ASP A 249 13.95 16.00 26.14
CA ASP A 249 15.17 15.58 26.85
C ASP A 249 16.38 15.70 25.91
N PRO A 250 17.30 16.65 26.18
CA PRO A 250 18.41 16.94 25.28
C PRO A 250 19.38 15.77 25.17
N MET A 251 19.25 14.76 26.04
CA MET A 251 20.08 13.56 26.09
C MET A 251 19.36 12.30 25.61
N ALA A 252 18.09 12.37 25.17
CA ALA A 252 17.31 11.20 24.75
C ALA A 252 17.89 10.43 23.54
N GLY A 253 18.88 11.00 22.84
CA GLY A 253 19.53 10.40 21.68
C GLY A 253 21.03 10.13 21.84
N THR A 254 21.63 10.48 22.98
CA THR A 254 23.04 10.16 23.29
C THR A 254 23.13 8.74 23.89
N PRO A 255 24.06 7.89 23.41
CA PRO A 255 24.30 6.57 23.99
C PRO A 255 24.84 6.62 25.42
#